data_AF-A0A960P9Q9-F1
#
_entry.id   AF-A0A960P9Q9-F1
#
_cell.length_a   1.000
_cell.length_b   1.000
_cell.length_c   1.000
_cell.angle_alpha   90.00
_cell.angle_beta   90.00
_cell.angle_gamma   90.00
#
_symmetry.space_group_name_H-M   'P 1'
#
loop_
_entity.id
_entity.type
_entity.pdbx_description
1 polymer ?
#
loop_
_entity_poly.entity_id
_entity_poly.type
_entity_poly.pdbx_seq_one_letter_code
_entity_poly.pdbx_strand_id
1 'polypeptide(L)'
;GRFYRVTEEMLDGNWPKHDPNFAKAAPYLARVPADEGYNEQVRGGLSIGQAWGRITYQPEGKMQSPLAIESPYVFVDGIVEGMLSEGARLEIRTLQAKALNPDQPDVWSEWSAIAEGPRPFRARLGAESPNRGIHGVYRFELRIAGGAPDAEQNLRVQADFENGIMSIPRLVEGRNVLRMRLDKASSLARPLRLRYDYRAGGTEATQEIEFRPEDFEDGVATKVVEISGLERCNRVTVEYR
;
A
#
# COMPACT_ATOMS: atom_id res chain seq x y z
N GLY A 1 -2.11 13.44 -4.68
CA GLY A 1 -1.67 14.56 -3.85
C GLY A 1 -0.24 14.24 -3.50
N ARG A 2 0.65 15.22 -3.43
CA ARG A 2 2.03 14.90 -3.04
C ARG A 2 2.03 14.85 -1.51
N PHE A 3 2.30 13.68 -0.93
CA PHE A 3 2.58 13.63 0.49
C PHE A 3 3.97 14.24 0.71
N TYR A 4 4.00 15.24 1.58
CA TYR A 4 5.23 15.92 1.95
C TYR A 4 5.98 15.08 2.98
N ARG A 5 7.29 14.97 2.78
CA ARG A 5 8.22 14.48 3.80
C ARG A 5 8.12 15.41 5.00
N VAL A 6 7.72 14.90 6.16
CA VAL A 6 7.74 15.66 7.41
C VAL A 6 9.08 15.41 8.10
N THR A 7 9.77 16.47 8.49
CA THR A 7 10.99 16.40 9.30
C THR A 7 10.65 16.61 10.77
N GLU A 8 11.57 16.25 11.65
CA GLU A 8 11.51 16.56 13.08
C GLU A 8 11.37 18.06 13.39
N GLU A 9 11.78 18.93 12.46
CA GLU A 9 11.74 20.40 12.59
C GLU A 9 10.44 21.03 12.06
N MET A 10 9.66 20.30 11.27
CA MET A 10 8.38 20.80 10.75
C MET A 10 7.31 20.91 11.86
N LEU A 11 6.35 21.82 11.66
CA LEU A 11 5.32 22.14 12.67
C LEU A 11 5.93 22.59 14.00
N ASP A 12 6.91 23.50 13.94
CA ASP A 12 7.63 24.09 15.09
C ASP A 12 8.32 23.07 16.00
N GLY A 13 8.68 21.90 15.46
CA GLY A 13 9.26 20.80 16.25
C GLY A 13 8.32 20.31 17.36
N ASN A 14 7.00 20.44 17.16
CA ASN A 14 5.98 19.97 18.07
C ASN A 14 5.95 18.43 18.13
N TRP A 15 6.21 17.80 16.99
CA TRP A 15 6.15 16.35 16.82
C TRP A 15 7.14 15.58 17.72
N PRO A 16 8.43 15.97 17.80
CA PRO A 16 9.38 15.41 18.75
C PRO A 16 8.95 15.40 20.21
N LYS A 17 8.15 16.40 20.60
CA LYS A 17 7.79 16.66 22.00
C LYS A 17 6.47 16.00 22.39
N HIS A 18 5.54 15.88 21.44
CA HIS A 18 4.15 15.52 21.73
C HIS A 18 3.69 14.25 21.03
N ASP A 19 4.41 13.76 20.02
CA ASP A 19 4.07 12.49 19.39
C ASP A 19 4.72 11.32 20.17
N PRO A 20 3.92 10.45 20.82
CA PRO A 20 4.44 9.33 21.60
C PRO A 20 5.19 8.29 20.74
N ASN A 21 5.09 8.35 19.41
CA ASN A 21 5.82 7.50 18.49
C ASN A 21 7.17 8.09 18.07
N PHE A 22 7.43 9.38 18.31
CA PHE A 22 8.69 10.01 17.94
C PHE A 22 9.89 9.37 18.65
N ALA A 23 9.79 9.13 19.96
CA ALA A 23 10.88 8.50 20.72
C ALA A 23 11.24 7.10 20.19
N LYS A 24 10.27 6.39 19.61
CA LYS A 24 10.47 5.09 18.96
C LYS A 24 11.08 5.24 17.57
N ALA A 25 10.78 6.34 16.89
CA ALA A 25 11.28 6.65 15.56
C ALA A 25 12.68 7.31 15.56
N ALA A 26 13.08 7.94 16.67
CA ALA A 26 14.30 8.75 16.79
C ALA A 26 15.60 8.04 16.35
N PRO A 27 15.82 6.73 16.62
CA PRO A 27 17.01 6.02 16.13
C PRO A 27 17.05 5.82 14.61
N TYR A 28 15.91 5.99 13.93
CA TYR A 28 15.71 5.66 12.50
C TYR A 28 15.52 6.91 11.63
N LEU A 29 15.74 8.06 12.25
CA LEU A 29 15.76 9.35 11.61
C LEU A 29 17.02 9.47 10.73
N ALA A 30 16.83 9.68 9.44
CA ALA A 30 17.90 9.91 8.49
C ALA A 30 17.82 11.33 7.92
N ARG A 31 18.98 11.95 7.71
CA ARG A 31 19.05 13.30 7.18
C ARG A 31 18.59 13.33 5.72
N VAL A 32 17.68 14.22 5.39
CA VAL A 32 17.24 14.46 4.02
C VAL A 32 18.40 15.06 3.21
N PRO A 33 18.83 14.44 2.10
CA PRO A 33 19.92 14.96 1.27
C PRO A 33 19.65 16.38 0.76
N ALA A 34 20.70 17.19 0.67
CA ALA A 34 20.60 18.60 0.30
C ALA A 34 20.72 18.88 -1.19
N ASP A 35 21.10 17.90 -1.97
CA ASP A 35 21.50 17.99 -3.37
C ASP A 35 20.54 17.26 -4.33
N GLU A 36 19.51 16.60 -3.80
CA GLU A 36 18.53 15.81 -4.57
C GLU A 36 17.26 16.60 -4.95
N GLY A 37 17.26 17.93 -4.85
CA GLY A 37 16.14 18.78 -5.30
C GLY A 37 14.94 18.88 -4.35
N TYR A 38 15.07 18.43 -3.09
CA TYR A 38 14.05 18.64 -2.05
C TYR A 38 13.84 20.13 -1.75
N ASN A 39 12.62 20.50 -1.33
CA ASN A 39 12.30 21.87 -0.93
C ASN A 39 13.09 22.30 0.32
N GLU A 40 13.25 23.62 0.50
CA GLU A 40 14.09 24.17 1.58
C GLU A 40 13.60 23.78 2.98
N GLN A 41 12.31 23.51 3.14
CA GLN A 41 11.69 23.20 4.44
C GLN A 41 12.00 21.79 4.95
N VAL A 42 12.36 20.85 4.07
CA VAL A 42 12.64 19.44 4.46
C VAL A 42 14.09 19.07 4.26
N ARG A 43 14.81 19.82 3.42
CA ARG A 43 16.22 19.63 3.12
C ARG A 43 17.06 19.72 4.39
N GLY A 44 17.89 18.72 4.64
CA GLY A 44 18.80 18.73 5.80
C GLY A 44 18.14 18.42 7.14
N GLY A 45 16.81 18.40 7.26
CA GLY A 45 16.13 17.88 8.45
C GLY A 45 16.22 16.35 8.52
N LEU A 46 15.88 15.77 9.66
CA LEU A 46 15.75 14.34 9.84
C LEU A 46 14.34 13.84 9.54
N SER A 47 14.26 12.78 8.74
CA SER A 47 13.00 12.14 8.39
C SER A 47 13.18 10.62 8.33
N ILE A 48 12.11 9.87 8.54
CA ILE A 48 12.13 8.40 8.66
C ILE A 48 12.30 7.71 7.29
N GLY A 49 12.29 8.47 6.18
CA GLY A 49 12.44 7.96 4.82
C GLY A 49 11.14 7.38 4.25
N GLN A 50 10.77 7.85 3.05
CA GLN A 50 9.57 7.38 2.35
C GLN A 50 9.87 6.00 1.73
N ALA A 51 9.23 4.95 2.22
CA ALA A 51 9.07 3.68 1.54
C ALA A 51 7.67 3.66 0.92
N TRP A 52 7.61 3.50 -0.40
CA TRP A 52 6.38 3.29 -1.14
C TRP A 52 6.27 1.81 -1.50
N GLY A 53 5.06 1.33 -1.73
CA GLY A 53 4.81 -0.01 -2.22
C GLY A 53 3.60 -0.04 -3.14
N ARG A 54 3.41 -1.18 -3.81
CA ARG A 54 2.32 -1.40 -4.77
C ARG A 54 1.62 -2.70 -4.47
N ILE A 55 0.30 -2.65 -4.36
CA ILE A 55 -0.59 -3.80 -4.39
C ILE A 55 -1.01 -4.02 -5.84
N THR A 56 -0.85 -5.23 -6.37
CA THR A 56 -1.38 -5.60 -7.69
C THR A 56 -2.40 -6.72 -7.53
N TYR A 57 -3.60 -6.52 -8.09
CA TYR A 57 -4.66 -7.52 -8.15
C TYR A 57 -5.04 -7.77 -9.62
N GLN A 58 -4.96 -9.02 -10.06
CA GLN A 58 -5.29 -9.43 -11.42
C GLN A 58 -5.83 -10.88 -11.39
N PRO A 59 -7.15 -11.07 -11.26
CA PRO A 59 -7.74 -12.39 -11.23
C PRO A 59 -7.71 -13.02 -12.63
N GLU A 60 -7.49 -14.32 -12.71
CA GLU A 60 -7.60 -15.09 -13.96
C GLU A 60 -9.08 -15.31 -14.40
N GLY A 61 -10.04 -14.82 -13.62
CA GLY A 61 -11.49 -14.99 -13.83
C GLY A 61 -12.31 -13.81 -13.31
N LYS A 62 -13.61 -14.06 -13.05
CA LYS A 62 -14.54 -13.02 -12.59
C LYS A 62 -14.07 -12.39 -11.26
N MET A 63 -14.15 -11.08 -11.16
CA MET A 63 -13.90 -10.37 -9.90
C MET A 63 -14.99 -10.75 -8.88
N GLN A 64 -14.61 -11.05 -7.64
CA GLN A 64 -15.61 -11.07 -6.56
C GLN A 64 -16.05 -9.63 -6.26
N SER A 65 -17.30 -9.30 -6.58
CA SER A 65 -17.86 -7.96 -6.41
C SER A 65 -18.71 -7.89 -5.13
N PRO A 66 -18.48 -6.93 -4.20
CA PRO A 66 -17.43 -5.91 -4.25
C PRO A 66 -16.04 -6.47 -3.92
N LEU A 67 -15.02 -6.00 -4.64
CA LEU A 67 -13.61 -6.26 -4.34
C LEU A 67 -13.15 -5.26 -3.28
N ALA A 68 -12.83 -5.75 -2.09
CA ALA A 68 -12.25 -4.94 -1.03
C ALA A 68 -10.72 -4.95 -1.11
N ILE A 69 -10.14 -3.75 -1.12
CA ILE A 69 -8.69 -3.55 -1.09
C ILE A 69 -8.37 -2.74 0.17
N GLU A 70 -7.58 -3.35 1.04
CA GLU A 70 -7.14 -2.78 2.30
C GLU A 70 -5.62 -2.75 2.35
N SER A 71 -5.09 -1.67 2.91
CA SER A 71 -3.68 -1.50 3.19
C SER A 71 -3.54 -0.95 4.62
N PRO A 72 -2.57 -1.45 5.41
CA PRO A 72 -2.20 -0.82 6.67
C PRO A 72 -1.55 0.56 6.48
N TYR A 73 -1.32 0.98 5.22
CA TYR A 73 -0.72 2.25 4.82
C TYR A 73 -1.67 3.06 3.96
N VAL A 74 -1.48 4.38 3.95
CA VAL A 74 -2.28 5.26 3.11
C VAL A 74 -2.01 4.99 1.63
N PHE A 75 -3.08 4.75 0.87
CA PHE A 75 -3.01 4.76 -0.57
C PHE A 75 -2.71 6.18 -1.07
N VAL A 76 -1.92 6.30 -2.12
CA VAL A 76 -1.48 7.60 -2.66
C VAL A 76 -1.84 7.77 -4.11
N ASP A 77 -1.82 6.68 -4.86
CA ASP A 77 -2.15 6.61 -6.28
C ASP A 77 -2.57 5.20 -6.68
N GLY A 78 -2.96 5.02 -7.92
CA GLY A 78 -3.24 3.72 -8.49
C GLY A 78 -3.92 3.82 -9.85
N ILE A 79 -4.03 2.67 -10.50
CA ILE A 79 -4.71 2.51 -11.78
C ILE A 79 -5.59 1.28 -11.69
N VAL A 80 -6.79 1.39 -12.22
CA VAL A 80 -7.63 0.24 -12.55
C VAL A 80 -7.89 0.22 -14.04
N GLU A 81 -7.68 -0.92 -14.67
CA GLU A 81 -7.88 -1.12 -16.10
C GLU A 81 -8.62 -2.44 -16.37
N GLY A 82 -9.33 -2.51 -17.49
CA GLY A 82 -10.12 -3.68 -17.85
C GLY A 82 -11.08 -3.40 -19.00
N MET A 83 -12.07 -4.28 -19.17
CA MET A 83 -13.12 -4.16 -20.16
C MET A 83 -14.49 -4.13 -19.47
N LEU A 84 -15.37 -3.21 -19.86
CA LEU A 84 -16.76 -3.17 -19.39
C LEU A 84 -17.71 -3.52 -20.54
N SER A 85 -18.78 -4.27 -20.24
CA SER A 85 -19.88 -4.50 -21.17
C SER A 85 -20.77 -3.27 -21.31
N GLU A 86 -21.70 -3.33 -22.27
CA GLU A 86 -22.72 -2.29 -22.41
C GLU A 86 -23.57 -2.18 -21.13
N GLY A 87 -23.84 -0.94 -20.71
CA GLY A 87 -24.61 -0.63 -19.50
C GLY A 87 -23.91 -0.95 -18.18
N ALA A 88 -22.68 -1.48 -18.19
CA ALA A 88 -21.89 -1.74 -17.00
C ALA A 88 -21.06 -0.51 -16.60
N ARG A 89 -20.94 -0.28 -15.29
CA ARG A 89 -20.14 0.78 -14.68
C ARG A 89 -19.21 0.20 -13.65
N LEU A 90 -17.94 0.60 -13.68
CA LEU A 90 -17.04 0.38 -12.56
C LEU A 90 -17.25 1.51 -11.55
N GLU A 91 -17.61 1.14 -10.33
CA GLU A 91 -17.85 2.09 -9.24
C GLU A 91 -16.85 1.87 -8.11
N ILE A 92 -16.49 2.97 -7.43
CA ILE A 92 -15.60 2.97 -6.26
C ILE A 92 -16.30 3.60 -5.06
N ARG A 93 -15.98 3.11 -3.86
CA ARG A 93 -16.20 3.81 -2.60
C ARG A 93 -14.98 3.69 -1.69
N THR A 94 -14.82 4.65 -0.78
CA THR A 94 -13.70 4.67 0.17
C THR A 94 -14.20 4.68 1.62
N LEU A 95 -13.42 4.06 2.50
CA LEU A 95 -13.67 4.08 3.94
C LEU A 95 -13.05 5.35 4.54
N GLN A 96 -13.83 6.11 5.30
CA GLN A 96 -13.33 7.24 6.05
C GLN A 96 -12.43 6.77 7.20
N ALA A 97 -11.32 7.48 7.42
CA ALA A 97 -10.46 7.22 8.57
C ALA A 97 -11.22 7.45 9.89
N LYS A 98 -11.09 6.51 10.83
CA LYS A 98 -11.63 6.67 12.19
C LYS A 98 -10.86 7.78 12.90
N ALA A 99 -11.57 8.77 13.42
CA ALA A 99 -10.99 10.00 13.97
C ALA A 99 -10.44 9.85 15.40
N LEU A 100 -10.98 8.91 16.17
CA LEU A 100 -10.73 8.81 17.61
C LEU A 100 -10.19 7.43 18.03
N ASN A 101 -10.85 6.35 17.62
CA ASN A 101 -10.47 4.99 18.03
C ASN A 101 -11.00 3.91 17.07
N PRO A 102 -10.49 2.66 17.17
CA PRO A 102 -10.90 1.55 16.32
C PRO A 102 -12.37 1.14 16.46
N ASP A 103 -13.02 1.45 17.59
CA ASP A 103 -14.41 1.06 17.88
C ASP A 103 -15.45 1.97 17.21
N GLN A 104 -15.02 3.09 16.62
CA GLN A 104 -15.93 3.93 15.83
C GLN A 104 -16.53 3.13 14.67
N PRO A 105 -17.82 3.33 14.35
CA PRO A 105 -18.44 2.65 13.22
C PRO A 105 -17.76 3.05 11.91
N ASP A 106 -17.71 2.10 10.98
CA ASP A 106 -17.19 2.36 9.63
C ASP A 106 -18.14 3.31 8.89
N VAL A 107 -17.57 4.39 8.35
CA VAL A 107 -18.30 5.37 7.53
C VAL A 107 -17.79 5.29 6.10
N TRP A 108 -18.63 4.76 5.21
CA TRP A 108 -18.31 4.61 3.80
C TRP A 108 -18.80 5.80 2.99
N SER A 109 -18.06 6.15 1.95
CA SER A 109 -18.57 7.05 0.92
C SER A 109 -19.71 6.41 0.12
N GLU A 110 -20.52 7.26 -0.50
CA GLU A 110 -21.37 6.84 -1.61
C GLU A 110 -20.54 6.22 -2.74
N TRP A 111 -21.18 5.32 -3.50
CA TRP A 111 -20.59 4.74 -4.69
C TRP A 111 -20.51 5.78 -5.81
N SER A 112 -19.37 5.86 -6.48
CA SER A 112 -19.14 6.76 -7.60
C SER A 112 -18.62 5.99 -8.81
N ALA A 113 -19.23 6.19 -9.99
CA ALA A 113 -18.72 5.61 -11.24
C ALA A 113 -17.34 6.21 -11.57
N ILE A 114 -16.39 5.37 -12.00
CA ILE A 114 -15.05 5.78 -12.48
C ILE A 114 -14.77 5.30 -13.91
N ALA A 115 -15.58 4.39 -14.43
CA ALA A 115 -15.62 4.02 -15.84
C ALA A 115 -17.00 3.50 -16.22
N GLU A 116 -17.36 3.64 -17.51
CA GLU A 116 -18.62 3.15 -18.09
C GLU A 116 -18.32 2.49 -19.44
N GLY A 117 -18.99 1.36 -19.70
CA GLY A 117 -18.90 0.59 -20.93
C GLY A 117 -19.99 0.94 -21.97
N PRO A 118 -19.92 0.35 -23.18
CA PRO A 118 -18.99 -0.71 -23.57
C PRO A 118 -17.67 -0.15 -24.10
N ARG A 119 -16.55 -0.39 -23.40
CA ARG A 119 -15.19 -0.06 -23.87
C ARG A 119 -14.11 -0.59 -22.93
N PRO A 120 -12.88 -0.78 -23.44
CA PRO A 120 -11.72 -0.85 -22.56
C PRO A 120 -11.60 0.46 -21.78
N PHE A 121 -11.19 0.37 -20.52
CA PHE A 121 -11.00 1.52 -19.66
C PHE A 121 -9.67 1.44 -18.93
N ARG A 122 -9.17 2.62 -18.55
CA ARG A 122 -8.04 2.81 -17.66
C ARG A 122 -8.32 4.05 -16.81
N ALA A 123 -8.69 3.85 -15.56
CA ALA A 123 -9.05 4.92 -14.63
C ALA A 123 -7.95 5.10 -13.58
N ARG A 124 -7.62 6.37 -13.27
CA ARG A 124 -6.73 6.71 -12.16
C ARG A 124 -7.48 6.66 -10.83
N LEU A 125 -6.80 6.15 -9.80
CA LEU A 125 -7.31 6.06 -8.44
C LEU A 125 -6.74 7.15 -7.52
N GLY A 126 -5.60 7.78 -7.86
CA GLY A 126 -5.00 8.83 -7.03
C GLY A 126 -5.79 10.14 -6.94
N ALA A 127 -5.20 11.19 -6.37
CA ALA A 127 -5.92 12.46 -6.14
C ALA A 127 -6.31 13.22 -7.42
N GLU A 128 -5.75 12.84 -8.56
CA GLU A 128 -6.16 13.38 -9.87
C GLU A 128 -7.36 12.62 -10.46
N SER A 129 -7.91 11.64 -9.74
CA SER A 129 -9.15 11.01 -10.15
C SER A 129 -10.24 12.08 -10.26
N PRO A 130 -10.98 12.17 -11.38
CA PRO A 130 -12.06 13.14 -11.54
C PRO A 130 -13.20 12.90 -10.55
N ASN A 131 -13.24 11.70 -9.97
CA ASN A 131 -14.17 11.28 -8.92
C ASN A 131 -13.39 10.98 -7.63
N ARG A 132 -14.08 10.55 -6.57
CA ARG A 132 -13.48 10.27 -5.26
C ARG A 132 -12.28 9.29 -5.37
N GLY A 133 -11.06 9.81 -5.25
CA GLY A 133 -9.82 9.02 -5.30
C GLY A 133 -9.47 8.33 -3.98
N ILE A 134 -8.52 7.40 -4.04
CA ILE A 134 -8.02 6.61 -2.89
C ILE A 134 -6.90 7.33 -2.13
N HIS A 135 -6.54 8.55 -2.52
CA HIS A 135 -5.47 9.29 -1.88
C HIS A 135 -5.79 9.58 -0.40
N GLY A 136 -4.95 9.10 0.51
CA GLY A 136 -5.10 9.27 1.95
C GLY A 136 -6.07 8.29 2.62
N VAL A 137 -6.57 7.26 1.92
CA VAL A 137 -7.42 6.23 2.53
C VAL A 137 -6.65 4.92 2.75
N TYR A 138 -7.10 4.13 3.72
CA TYR A 138 -6.53 2.81 4.04
C TYR A 138 -7.31 1.67 3.39
N ARG A 139 -8.57 1.93 3.01
CA ARG A 139 -9.45 0.92 2.43
C ARG A 139 -10.37 1.54 1.40
N PHE A 140 -10.54 0.84 0.29
CA PHE A 140 -11.52 1.15 -0.74
C PHE A 140 -12.14 -0.13 -1.29
N GLU A 141 -13.28 0.02 -1.93
CA GLU A 141 -13.98 -1.08 -2.59
C GLU A 141 -14.28 -0.72 -4.03
N LEU A 142 -14.18 -1.71 -4.91
CA LEU A 142 -14.56 -1.64 -6.30
C LEU A 142 -15.74 -2.58 -6.54
N ARG A 143 -16.70 -2.15 -7.35
CA ARG A 143 -17.78 -3.03 -7.83
C ARG A 143 -18.09 -2.75 -9.29
N ILE A 144 -18.60 -3.75 -9.98
CA ILE A 144 -19.24 -3.57 -11.27
C ILE A 144 -20.75 -3.50 -11.02
N ALA A 145 -21.39 -2.44 -11.53
CA ALA A 145 -22.82 -2.20 -11.40
C ALA A 145 -23.47 -2.10 -12.79
N GLY A 146 -24.62 -2.75 -12.97
CA GLY A 146 -25.34 -2.80 -14.25
C GLY A 146 -24.68 -3.71 -15.29
N GLY A 147 -25.29 -3.77 -16.48
CA GLY A 147 -24.81 -4.59 -17.60
C GLY A 147 -25.14 -6.09 -17.50
N ALA A 148 -24.64 -6.86 -18.46
CA ALA A 148 -24.79 -8.31 -18.49
C ALA A 148 -23.85 -8.99 -17.47
N PRO A 149 -24.19 -10.18 -16.92
CA PRO A 149 -23.41 -10.88 -15.87
C PRO A 149 -21.96 -11.27 -16.25
N ASP A 150 -21.57 -11.05 -17.50
CA ASP A 150 -20.26 -11.40 -18.07
C ASP A 150 -19.34 -10.18 -18.25
N ALA A 151 -19.72 -9.01 -17.71
CA ALA A 151 -19.00 -7.75 -17.78
C ALA A 151 -17.64 -7.70 -17.04
N GLU A 152 -17.23 -8.80 -16.39
CA GLU A 152 -16.20 -8.80 -15.33
C GLU A 152 -14.94 -9.57 -15.72
N GLN A 153 -14.45 -9.41 -16.95
CA GLN A 153 -13.23 -10.09 -17.40
C GLN A 153 -12.03 -9.13 -17.42
N ASN A 154 -10.90 -9.61 -16.91
CA ASN A 154 -9.57 -8.96 -17.03
C ASN A 154 -9.43 -7.63 -16.28
N LEU A 155 -10.09 -7.45 -15.14
CA LEU A 155 -9.86 -6.28 -14.29
C LEU A 155 -8.49 -6.38 -13.63
N ARG A 156 -7.66 -5.36 -13.83
CA ARG A 156 -6.35 -5.24 -13.19
C ARG A 156 -6.32 -3.99 -12.34
N VAL A 157 -6.00 -4.16 -11.06
CA VAL A 157 -5.81 -3.05 -10.13
C VAL A 157 -4.34 -2.97 -9.75
N GLN A 158 -3.81 -1.76 -9.78
CA GLN A 158 -2.54 -1.39 -9.15
C GLN A 158 -2.83 -0.26 -8.18
N ALA A 159 -2.58 -0.45 -6.89
CA ALA A 159 -2.76 0.56 -5.87
C ALA A 159 -1.42 0.84 -5.20
N ASP A 160 -0.94 2.07 -5.32
CA ASP A 160 0.29 2.56 -4.72
C ASP A 160 -0.01 3.12 -3.35
N PHE A 161 0.83 2.78 -2.38
CA PHE A 161 0.73 3.27 -1.00
C PHE A 161 2.08 3.82 -0.54
N GLU A 162 2.02 4.76 0.41
CA GLU A 162 3.20 5.34 1.05
C GLU A 162 3.17 5.07 2.55
N ASN A 163 4.34 4.87 3.12
CA ASN A 163 4.51 4.73 4.56
C ASN A 163 4.43 6.11 5.25
N GLY A 164 3.22 6.50 5.67
CA GLY A 164 3.11 7.43 6.78
C GLY A 164 3.64 6.77 8.06
N ILE A 165 4.92 6.98 8.39
CA ILE A 165 5.63 6.69 9.67
C ILE A 165 5.60 5.24 10.22
N MET A 166 4.65 4.38 9.87
CA MET A 166 4.55 3.03 10.42
C MET A 166 4.41 1.98 9.33
N SER A 167 5.43 1.13 9.26
CA SER A 167 5.50 -0.15 8.53
C SER A 167 5.42 0.04 7.01
N ILE A 168 6.38 -0.39 6.20
CA ILE A 168 6.59 -1.73 5.65
C ILE A 168 7.46 -2.52 6.62
N PRO A 169 7.36 -3.86 6.72
CA PRO A 169 8.37 -4.66 7.42
C PRO A 169 9.72 -4.39 6.75
N ARG A 170 10.48 -3.44 7.30
CA ARG A 170 11.78 -3.03 6.80
C ARG A 170 12.73 -4.20 7.01
N LEU A 171 13.49 -4.54 5.97
CA LEU A 171 14.73 -5.27 6.20
C LEU A 171 15.65 -4.36 7.03
N VAL A 172 16.30 -4.93 8.02
CA VAL A 172 17.40 -4.34 8.80
C VAL A 172 18.67 -5.12 8.54
N GLU A 173 19.81 -4.53 8.86
CA GLU A 173 21.07 -5.26 8.88
C GLU A 173 20.97 -6.44 9.87
N GLY A 174 21.47 -7.59 9.44
CA GLY A 174 21.40 -8.86 10.14
C GLY A 174 20.03 -9.51 10.04
N ARG A 175 19.52 -9.95 11.20
CA ARG A 175 18.40 -10.88 11.28
C ARG A 175 17.05 -10.17 11.16
N ASN A 176 16.28 -10.58 10.15
CA ASN A 176 14.92 -10.13 9.89
C ASN A 176 13.93 -11.25 10.16
N VAL A 177 12.96 -11.01 11.04
CA VAL A 177 11.86 -11.94 11.33
C VAL A 177 10.58 -11.37 10.74
N LEU A 178 10.10 -11.97 9.66
CA LEU A 178 8.87 -11.60 9.00
C LEU A 178 7.72 -12.47 9.53
N ARG A 179 6.63 -11.82 9.92
CA ARG A 179 5.41 -12.49 10.37
C ARG A 179 4.25 -12.06 9.49
N MET A 180 3.59 -13.03 8.87
CA MET A 180 2.37 -12.83 8.11
C MET A 180 1.21 -13.43 8.90
N ARG A 181 0.09 -12.72 8.99
CA ARG A 181 -1.12 -13.19 9.68
C ARG A 181 -2.28 -13.25 8.69
N LEU A 182 -3.02 -14.34 8.73
CA LEU A 182 -4.26 -14.56 7.99
C LEU A 182 -5.34 -15.05 8.94
N ASP A 183 -6.58 -14.60 8.75
CA ASP A 183 -7.71 -15.10 9.54
C ASP A 183 -8.00 -16.58 9.27
N LYS A 184 -7.76 -17.02 8.02
CA LYS A 184 -7.85 -18.41 7.59
C LYS A 184 -6.76 -18.70 6.57
N ALA A 185 -5.78 -19.54 6.91
CA ALA A 185 -4.72 -19.95 5.98
C ALA A 185 -5.27 -20.56 4.68
N SER A 186 -6.39 -21.27 4.78
CA SER A 186 -7.09 -21.88 3.64
C SER A 186 -7.71 -20.87 2.67
N SER A 187 -7.75 -19.57 2.99
CA SER A 187 -8.17 -18.55 2.02
C SER A 187 -7.09 -18.25 0.97
N LEU A 188 -5.85 -18.66 1.24
CA LEU A 188 -4.74 -18.50 0.35
C LEU A 188 -4.77 -19.62 -0.71
N ALA A 189 -5.30 -19.34 -1.91
CA ALA A 189 -5.41 -20.34 -2.97
C ALA A 189 -4.08 -20.58 -3.70
N ARG A 190 -3.15 -19.62 -3.62
CA ARG A 190 -1.84 -19.60 -4.27
C ARG A 190 -0.81 -18.91 -3.36
N PRO A 191 0.49 -19.18 -3.47
CA PRO A 191 1.46 -18.56 -2.58
C PRO A 191 1.47 -17.02 -2.69
N LEU A 192 1.58 -16.36 -1.53
CA LEU A 192 1.82 -14.93 -1.45
C LEU A 192 3.33 -14.67 -1.46
N ARG A 193 3.80 -13.80 -2.36
CA ARG A 193 5.21 -13.49 -2.53
C ARG A 193 5.52 -12.09 -2.05
N LEU A 194 6.51 -11.96 -1.17
CA LEU A 194 7.16 -10.69 -0.85
C LEU A 194 8.48 -10.62 -1.61
N ARG A 195 8.72 -9.50 -2.28
CA ARG A 195 9.99 -9.18 -2.90
C ARG A 195 10.51 -7.87 -2.36
N TYR A 196 11.72 -7.88 -1.84
CA TYR A 196 12.47 -6.71 -1.42
C TYR A 196 13.53 -6.40 -2.47
N ASP A 197 13.59 -5.16 -2.95
CA ASP A 197 14.75 -4.64 -3.67
C ASP A 197 15.44 -3.62 -2.76
N TYR A 198 16.75 -3.78 -2.55
CA TYR A 198 17.51 -3.02 -1.57
C TYR A 198 18.95 -2.81 -2.04
N ARG A 199 19.67 -1.89 -1.40
CA ARG A 199 21.11 -1.71 -1.61
C ARG A 199 21.86 -2.26 -0.41
N ALA A 200 22.86 -3.09 -0.67
CA ALA A 200 23.76 -3.62 0.33
C ALA A 200 25.21 -3.70 -0.17
N GLY A 201 26.16 -3.32 0.69
CA GLY A 201 27.59 -3.35 0.36
C GLY A 201 27.94 -2.57 -0.91
N GLY A 202 27.28 -1.44 -1.15
CA GLY A 202 27.43 -0.60 -2.33
C GLY A 202 26.65 -1.04 -3.57
N THR A 203 26.04 -2.24 -3.56
CA THR A 203 25.38 -2.86 -4.73
C THR A 203 23.87 -3.03 -4.55
N GLU A 204 23.11 -3.02 -5.64
CA GLU A 204 21.67 -3.34 -5.63
C GLU A 204 21.46 -4.86 -5.53
N ALA A 205 20.50 -5.27 -4.71
CA ALA A 205 20.20 -6.65 -4.36
C ALA A 205 18.68 -6.87 -4.26
N THR A 206 18.25 -8.14 -4.39
CA THR A 206 16.85 -8.54 -4.27
C THR A 206 16.73 -9.74 -3.33
N GLN A 207 15.71 -9.73 -2.47
CA GLN A 207 15.29 -10.86 -1.64
C GLN A 207 13.83 -11.19 -1.91
N GLU A 208 13.55 -12.45 -2.25
CA GLU A 208 12.19 -12.95 -2.41
C GLU A 208 11.84 -13.92 -1.27
N ILE A 209 10.59 -13.86 -0.79
CA ILE A 209 10.07 -14.62 0.33
C ILE A 209 8.67 -15.08 -0.06
N GLU A 210 8.42 -16.38 -0.02
CA GLU A 210 7.13 -16.96 -0.35
C GLU A 210 6.43 -17.46 0.92
N PHE A 211 5.15 -17.14 1.06
CA PHE A 211 4.24 -17.62 2.10
C PHE A 211 3.20 -18.52 1.45
N ARG A 212 3.19 -19.80 1.82
CA ARG A 212 2.24 -20.81 1.35
C ARG A 212 1.19 -21.12 2.41
N PRO A 213 0.03 -21.69 2.05
CA PRO A 213 -1.00 -22.02 3.04
C PRO A 213 -0.48 -22.89 4.18
N GLU A 214 0.40 -23.84 3.87
CA GLU A 214 1.04 -24.74 4.83
C GLU A 214 2.04 -24.06 5.79
N ASP A 215 2.48 -22.83 5.49
CA ASP A 215 3.39 -22.09 6.38
C ASP A 215 2.67 -21.48 7.59
N PHE A 216 1.33 -21.46 7.60
CA PHE A 216 0.52 -20.80 8.62
C PHE A 216 0.06 -21.78 9.70
N GLU A 217 0.66 -21.65 10.87
CA GLU A 217 0.23 -22.33 12.10
C GLU A 217 -0.61 -21.33 12.92
N ASP A 218 -1.83 -21.71 13.29
CA ASP A 218 -2.80 -20.84 13.99
C ASP A 218 -3.00 -19.45 13.33
N GLY A 219 -2.98 -19.43 12.00
CA GLY A 219 -3.15 -18.22 11.20
C GLY A 219 -1.92 -17.33 11.12
N VAL A 220 -0.75 -17.79 11.57
CA VAL A 220 0.51 -17.03 11.51
C VAL A 220 1.60 -17.83 10.82
N ALA A 221 2.24 -17.23 9.82
CA ALA A 221 3.45 -17.74 9.20
C ALA A 221 4.66 -16.87 9.57
N THR A 222 5.78 -17.50 9.92
CA THR A 222 7.02 -16.80 10.26
C THR A 222 8.13 -17.21 9.30
N LYS A 223 8.83 -16.23 8.71
CA LYS A 223 10.02 -16.44 7.88
C LYS A 223 11.18 -15.62 8.46
N VAL A 224 12.40 -16.13 8.32
CA VAL A 224 13.61 -15.44 8.77
C VAL A 224 14.52 -15.22 7.58
N VAL A 225 15.08 -14.01 7.46
CA VAL A 225 16.06 -13.66 6.44
C VAL A 225 17.23 -12.94 7.10
N GLU A 226 18.45 -13.30 6.70
CA GLU A 226 19.67 -12.61 7.11
C GLU A 226 20.14 -11.71 5.97
N ILE A 227 20.36 -10.42 6.26
CA ILE A 227 20.85 -9.44 5.29
C ILE A 227 22.16 -8.88 5.83
N SER A 228 23.20 -8.77 5.00
CA SER A 228 24.47 -8.17 5.39
C SER A 228 24.81 -6.96 4.52
N GLY A 229 25.38 -5.93 5.15
CA GLY A 229 25.73 -4.66 4.53
C GLY A 229 24.56 -3.80 4.08
N LEU A 230 23.35 -3.96 4.66
CA LEU A 230 22.16 -3.21 4.24
C LEU A 230 22.34 -1.69 4.43
N GLU A 231 22.22 -0.95 3.33
CA GLU A 231 22.28 0.51 3.32
C GLU A 231 20.89 1.13 3.25
N ARG A 232 20.04 0.61 2.36
CA ARG A 232 18.67 1.10 2.14
C ARG A 232 17.80 0.01 1.54
N CYS A 233 16.55 -0.07 1.98
CA CYS A 233 15.52 -0.82 1.25
C CYS A 233 14.85 0.12 0.25
N ASN A 234 14.93 -0.20 -1.04
CA ASN A 234 14.44 0.66 -2.12
C ASN A 234 12.96 0.42 -2.42
N ARG A 235 12.52 -0.84 -2.37
CA ARG A 235 11.15 -1.24 -2.73
C ARG A 235 10.77 -2.54 -2.06
N VAL A 236 9.48 -2.68 -1.74
CA VAL A 236 8.87 -3.97 -1.41
C VAL A 236 7.64 -4.18 -2.27
N THR A 237 7.53 -5.37 -2.85
CA THR A 237 6.39 -5.81 -3.64
C THR A 237 5.72 -6.97 -2.91
N VAL A 238 4.43 -6.88 -2.66
CA VAL A 238 3.61 -8.00 -2.19
C VAL A 238 2.75 -8.45 -3.36
N GLU A 239 2.90 -9.71 -3.75
CA GLU A 239 2.26 -10.27 -4.92
C GLU A 239 1.42 -11.49 -4.55
N TYR A 240 0.17 -11.46 -4.97
CA TYR A 240 -0.76 -12.58 -4.92
C TYR A 240 -1.29 -12.77 -6.34
N ARG A 241 -0.83 -13.82 -7.03
CA ARG A 241 -1.27 -14.23 -8.37
C ARG A 241 -2.00 -15.53 -8.26
#